data_AF-A0A5C6W8I0-F1
#
_entry.id   AF-A0A5C6W8I0-F1
#
_cell.length_a   1.000
_cell.length_b   1.000
_cell.length_c   1.000
_cell.angle_alpha   90.00
_cell.angle_beta   90.00
_cell.angle_gamma   90.00
#
_symmetry.space_group_name_H-M   'P 1'
#
loop_
_entity.id
_entity.type
_entity.pdbx_description
1 polymer ?
#
loop_
_entity_poly.entity_id
_entity_poly.type
_entity_poly.pdbx_seq_one_letter_code
_entity_poly.pdbx_strand_id
1 'polypeptide(L)'
;MANKIETSLIDPLFNSLQKERFVTIASIDYETGSPNVSAISWVYAPDTNRILFAIDQKSRIVDNIKKHPAIVLNLIANESTYSINGNAHIKEDQLENIPLKLSLIELGISEVRDVMFYGSRISSEPQYDKTYDEKAAAKLDKQVLQAMKDKG
;
A
#
# COMPACT_ATOMS: atom_id res chain seq x y z
N MET A 1 -14.87 -9.09 21.59
CA MET A 1 -14.64 -7.67 21.25
C MET A 1 -15.11 -7.46 19.83
N ALA A 2 -16.05 -6.55 19.60
CA ALA A 2 -16.56 -6.33 18.25
C ALA A 2 -15.42 -5.77 17.38
N ASN A 3 -15.13 -6.42 16.25
CA ASN A 3 -14.24 -5.88 15.22
C ASN A 3 -14.86 -4.56 14.73
N LYS A 4 -14.52 -3.45 15.37
CA LYS A 4 -15.03 -2.13 14.99
C LYS A 4 -14.51 -1.85 13.59
N ILE A 5 -15.45 -1.70 12.67
CA ILE A 5 -15.19 -1.34 11.28
C ILE A 5 -15.08 0.18 11.28
N GLU A 6 -13.90 0.69 10.98
CA GLU A 6 -13.71 2.11 10.70
C GLU A 6 -13.78 2.33 9.19
N THR A 7 -14.17 3.50 8.73
CA THR A 7 -14.22 3.85 7.29
C THR A 7 -13.03 4.70 6.84
N SER A 8 -12.09 4.98 7.75
CA SER A 8 -10.92 5.81 7.53
C SER A 8 -9.75 5.35 8.42
N LEU A 9 -8.53 5.74 8.08
CA LEU A 9 -7.35 5.50 8.89
C LEU A 9 -7.48 6.20 10.25
N ILE A 10 -7.20 5.46 11.32
CA ILE A 10 -6.93 6.03 12.64
C ILE A 10 -5.50 6.60 12.68
N ASP A 11 -5.23 7.51 13.61
CA ASP A 11 -3.94 8.23 13.69
C ASP A 11 -2.71 7.31 13.65
N PRO A 12 -2.66 6.16 14.39
CA PRO A 12 -1.53 5.26 14.30
C PRO A 12 -1.26 4.72 12.89
N LEU A 13 -2.33 4.39 12.14
CA LEU A 13 -2.21 3.87 10.78
C LEU A 13 -1.79 4.97 9.81
N PHE A 14 -2.45 6.13 9.89
CA PHE A 14 -2.09 7.29 9.07
C PHE A 14 -0.63 7.68 9.25
N ASN A 15 -0.18 7.79 10.50
CA ASN A 15 1.21 8.12 10.84
C ASN A 15 2.20 7.05 10.36
N SER A 16 1.80 5.77 10.38
CA SER A 16 2.66 4.67 9.91
C SER A 16 2.92 4.70 8.41
N LEU A 17 2.04 5.35 7.63
CA LEU A 17 2.08 5.47 6.17
C LEU A 17 2.75 6.78 5.69
N GLN A 18 3.42 7.53 6.56
CA GLN A 18 4.13 8.77 6.19
C GLN A 18 5.59 8.54 5.73
N LYS A 19 6.05 7.29 5.78
CA LYS A 19 7.38 6.82 5.41
C LYS A 19 7.29 5.49 4.66
N GLU A 20 8.37 5.10 3.99
CA GLU A 20 8.49 3.77 3.38
C GLU A 20 8.23 2.68 4.42
N ARG A 21 7.45 1.67 4.04
CA ARG A 21 7.08 0.57 4.93
C ARG A 21 6.61 -0.65 4.14
N PHE A 22 6.94 -1.84 4.63
CA PHE A 22 6.41 -3.09 4.10
C PHE A 22 4.89 -3.18 4.28
N VAL A 23 4.18 -3.39 3.17
CA VAL A 23 2.76 -3.74 3.14
C VAL A 23 2.54 -4.83 2.10
N THR A 24 1.39 -5.51 2.14
CA THR A 24 0.96 -6.36 1.02
C THR A 24 -0.32 -5.84 0.40
N ILE A 25 -0.43 -6.00 -0.92
CA ILE A 25 -1.64 -5.70 -1.69
C ILE A 25 -2.20 -7.01 -2.20
N ALA A 26 -3.47 -7.27 -1.89
CA ALA A 26 -4.27 -8.30 -2.53
C ALA A 26 -5.18 -7.65 -3.59
N SER A 27 -5.11 -8.14 -4.82
CA SER A 27 -5.95 -7.76 -5.95
C SER A 27 -6.65 -8.98 -6.53
N ILE A 28 -7.63 -8.80 -7.41
CA ILE A 28 -8.26 -9.92 -8.13
C ILE A 28 -7.55 -10.09 -9.47
N ASP A 29 -6.97 -11.26 -9.69
CA ASP A 29 -6.32 -11.61 -10.95
C ASP A 29 -7.36 -11.67 -12.07
N TYR A 30 -7.19 -10.83 -13.09
CA TYR A 30 -8.21 -10.65 -14.12
C TYR A 30 -8.35 -11.85 -15.08
N GLU A 31 -7.35 -12.73 -15.14
CA GLU A 31 -7.36 -13.92 -16.00
C GLU A 31 -8.04 -15.09 -15.29
N THR A 32 -7.78 -15.25 -13.99
CA THR A 32 -8.19 -16.43 -13.21
C THR A 32 -9.36 -16.18 -12.25
N GLY A 33 -9.66 -14.92 -11.94
CA GLY A 33 -10.62 -14.54 -10.90
C GLY A 33 -10.15 -14.84 -9.47
N SER A 34 -8.91 -15.30 -9.30
CA SER A 34 -8.34 -15.66 -7.99
C SER A 34 -7.64 -14.48 -7.33
N PRO A 35 -7.46 -14.47 -5.99
CA PRO A 35 -6.66 -13.45 -5.32
C PRO A 35 -5.19 -13.50 -5.76
N ASN A 36 -4.61 -12.34 -6.06
CA ASN A 36 -3.19 -12.14 -6.30
C ASN A 36 -2.60 -11.25 -5.20
N VAL A 37 -1.53 -11.69 -4.54
CA VAL A 37 -0.89 -10.96 -3.44
C VAL A 37 0.53 -10.56 -3.82
N SER A 38 0.90 -9.30 -3.55
CA SER A 38 2.25 -8.77 -3.77
C SER A 38 2.70 -7.93 -2.56
N ALA A 39 3.99 -8.02 -2.22
CA ALA A 39 4.62 -7.14 -1.24
C ALA A 39 5.14 -5.86 -1.93
N ILE A 40 4.91 -4.70 -1.30
CA ILE A 40 5.37 -3.39 -1.80
C ILE A 40 5.86 -2.52 -0.64
N SER A 41 6.60 -1.46 -0.94
CA SER A 41 7.09 -0.51 0.08
C SER A 41 6.81 0.97 -0.19
N TRP A 42 6.52 1.34 -1.45
CA TRP A 42 6.14 2.71 -1.82
C TRP A 42 4.65 2.94 -1.62
N VAL A 43 4.30 3.22 -0.38
CA VAL A 43 2.95 3.55 0.08
C VAL A 43 2.96 4.88 0.82
N TYR A 44 1.90 5.68 0.66
CA TYR A 44 1.75 6.98 1.30
C TYR A 44 0.27 7.31 1.51
N ALA A 45 -0.11 7.81 2.69
CA ALA A 45 -1.46 8.30 2.92
C ALA A 45 -1.48 9.84 2.87
N PRO A 46 -2.08 10.49 1.85
CA PRO A 46 -2.22 11.94 1.80
C PRO A 46 -3.25 12.48 2.82
N ASP A 47 -4.24 11.66 3.17
CA ASP A 47 -5.24 11.94 4.21
C ASP A 47 -5.73 10.62 4.81
N THR A 48 -6.75 10.68 5.69
CA THR A 48 -7.27 9.49 6.38
C THR A 48 -8.19 8.62 5.54
N ASN A 49 -8.63 9.06 4.35
CA ASN A 49 -9.58 8.35 3.50
C ASN A 49 -8.95 7.75 2.24
N ARG A 50 -7.70 8.13 1.93
CA ARG A 50 -7.00 7.71 0.71
C ARG A 50 -5.62 7.15 1.01
N ILE A 51 -5.18 6.18 0.20
CA ILE A 51 -3.80 5.69 0.17
C ILE A 51 -3.30 5.74 -1.27
N LEU A 52 -2.12 6.32 -1.45
CA LEU A 52 -1.36 6.28 -2.68
C LEU A 52 -0.30 5.18 -2.61
N PHE A 53 -0.09 4.49 -3.73
CA PHE A 53 1.05 3.58 -3.87
C PHE A 53 1.58 3.58 -5.31
N ALA A 54 2.89 3.42 -5.46
CA ALA A 54 3.57 3.42 -6.75
C ALA A 54 3.94 1.99 -7.16
N ILE A 55 3.59 1.60 -8.38
CA ILE A 55 3.79 0.24 -8.91
C ILE A 55 4.42 0.33 -10.30
N ASP A 56 5.36 -0.58 -10.61
CA ASP A 56 5.90 -0.71 -11.96
C ASP A 56 4.76 -0.97 -12.97
N GLN A 57 4.76 -0.23 -14.09
CA GLN A 57 3.72 -0.32 -15.12
C GLN A 57 3.50 -1.73 -15.68
N LYS A 58 4.50 -2.60 -15.61
CA LYS A 58 4.43 -3.99 -16.10
C LYS A 58 3.89 -4.96 -15.04
N SER A 59 3.61 -4.48 -13.83
CA SER A 59 3.10 -5.31 -12.75
C SER A 59 1.69 -5.79 -13.02
N ARG A 60 1.43 -7.05 -12.69
CA ARG A 60 0.10 -7.67 -12.71
C ARG A 60 -0.93 -6.87 -11.91
N ILE A 61 -0.51 -6.18 -10.84
CA ILE A 61 -1.38 -5.34 -10.01
C ILE A 61 -2.04 -4.24 -10.86
N VAL A 62 -1.31 -3.62 -11.79
CA VAL A 62 -1.83 -2.54 -12.65
C VAL A 62 -2.92 -3.08 -13.57
N ASP A 63 -2.69 -4.22 -14.21
CA ASP A 63 -3.68 -4.87 -15.08
C ASP A 63 -4.91 -5.33 -14.29
N ASN A 64 -4.69 -5.90 -13.10
CA ASN A 64 -5.77 -6.31 -12.20
C ASN A 64 -6.66 -5.13 -11.83
N ILE A 65 -6.09 -4.00 -11.41
CA ILE A 65 -6.86 -2.80 -11.01
C ILE A 65 -7.63 -2.20 -12.19
N LYS A 66 -7.04 -2.20 -13.39
CA LYS A 66 -7.74 -1.75 -14.61
C LYS A 66 -8.97 -2.60 -14.95
N LYS A 67 -9.02 -3.86 -14.50
CA LYS A 67 -10.13 -4.80 -14.75
C LYS A 67 -11.08 -4.94 -13.56
N HIS A 68 -10.57 -4.85 -12.34
CA HIS A 68 -11.32 -4.96 -11.11
C HIS A 68 -10.72 -4.05 -10.03
N PRO A 69 -11.44 -3.00 -9.58
CA PRO A 69 -10.86 -1.98 -8.70
C PRO A 69 -10.71 -2.43 -7.25
N ALA A 70 -11.48 -3.44 -6.81
CA ALA A 70 -11.42 -3.88 -5.41
C ALA A 70 -10.06 -4.49 -5.05
N ILE A 71 -9.44 -3.94 -4.02
CA ILE A 71 -8.19 -4.43 -3.45
C ILE A 71 -8.24 -4.42 -1.93
N VAL A 72 -7.28 -5.12 -1.32
CA VAL A 72 -7.00 -5.04 0.11
C VAL A 72 -5.54 -4.65 0.29
N LEU A 73 -5.27 -3.64 1.11
CA LEU A 73 -3.95 -3.35 1.64
C LEU A 73 -3.86 -3.93 3.06
N ASN A 74 -2.89 -4.81 3.27
CA ASN A 74 -2.58 -5.35 4.59
C ASN A 74 -1.38 -4.63 5.21
N LEU A 75 -1.57 -4.11 6.42
CA LEU A 75 -0.62 -3.26 7.12
C LEU A 75 -0.38 -3.82 8.52
N ILE A 76 0.89 -4.01 8.88
CA ILE A 76 1.32 -4.29 10.24
C ILE A 76 1.77 -2.97 10.87
N ALA A 77 1.02 -2.52 11.88
CA ALA A 77 1.23 -1.27 12.61
C ALA A 77 0.47 -1.32 13.94
N ASN A 78 0.75 -0.40 14.86
CA ASN A 78 -0.03 -0.25 16.10
C ASN A 78 -0.18 -1.58 16.88
N GLU A 79 0.90 -2.35 16.95
CA GLU A 79 0.96 -3.68 17.59
C GLU A 79 -0.07 -4.70 17.07
N SER A 80 -0.58 -4.51 15.84
CA SER A 80 -1.63 -5.35 15.27
C SER A 80 -1.47 -5.49 13.74
N THR A 81 -2.37 -6.24 13.11
CA THR A 81 -2.46 -6.42 11.66
C THR A 81 -3.79 -5.89 11.16
N TYR A 82 -3.78 -5.01 10.17
CA TYR A 82 -4.96 -4.34 9.65
C TYR A 82 -5.22 -4.72 8.19
N SER A 83 -6.49 -4.94 7.88
CA SER A 83 -7.02 -5.03 6.51
C SER A 83 -7.66 -3.69 6.16
N ILE A 84 -7.18 -3.07 5.09
CA ILE A 84 -7.71 -1.82 4.55
C ILE A 84 -8.27 -2.12 3.17
N ASN A 85 -9.60 -2.16 3.10
CA ASN A 85 -10.35 -2.52 1.91
C ASN A 85 -10.80 -1.25 1.18
N GLY A 86 -10.85 -1.32 -0.14
CA GLY A 86 -11.38 -0.23 -0.94
C GLY A 86 -11.28 -0.47 -2.43
N ASN A 87 -11.56 0.58 -3.18
CA ASN A 87 -11.45 0.59 -4.64
C ASN A 87 -10.24 1.43 -5.06
N ALA A 88 -9.36 0.81 -5.83
CA ALA A 88 -8.19 1.46 -6.41
C ALA A 88 -8.45 1.86 -7.87
N HIS A 89 -7.79 2.94 -8.30
CA HIS A 89 -7.73 3.35 -9.70
C HIS A 89 -6.36 3.93 -10.02
N ILE A 90 -6.00 3.91 -11.30
CA ILE A 90 -4.76 4.55 -11.77
C ILE A 90 -4.97 6.06 -11.74
N LYS A 91 -4.28 6.75 -10.83
CA LYS A 91 -4.33 8.22 -10.68
C LYS A 91 -3.45 8.88 -11.74
N GLU A 92 -2.27 8.34 -11.96
CA GLU A 92 -1.37 8.73 -13.05
C GLU A 92 -0.72 7.48 -13.66
N ASP A 93 -0.76 7.34 -14.99
CA ASP A 93 -0.14 6.20 -15.65
C ASP A 93 1.38 6.18 -15.44
N GLN A 94 2.03 7.34 -15.35
CA GLN A 94 3.48 7.45 -15.15
C GLN A 94 3.84 8.63 -14.24
N LEU A 95 4.52 8.34 -13.13
CA LEU A 95 5.19 9.35 -12.31
C LEU A 95 6.40 9.91 -13.06
N GLU A 96 6.47 11.25 -13.12
CA GLU A 96 7.56 11.97 -13.77
C GLU A 96 8.80 12.08 -12.88
N ASN A 97 9.96 12.39 -13.49
CA ASN A 97 11.21 12.70 -12.78
C ASN A 97 11.79 11.56 -11.91
N ILE A 98 11.41 10.32 -12.18
CA ILE A 98 12.01 9.10 -11.61
C ILE A 98 12.54 8.19 -12.73
N PRO A 99 13.62 7.41 -12.47
CA PRO A 99 14.25 6.58 -13.49
C PRO A 99 13.41 5.35 -13.90
N LEU A 100 12.38 5.02 -13.14
CA LEU A 100 11.48 3.89 -13.39
C LEU A 100 10.13 4.35 -13.94
N LYS A 101 9.51 3.49 -14.74
CA LYS A 101 8.14 3.69 -15.24
C LYS A 101 7.13 3.18 -14.20
N LEU A 102 6.80 4.04 -13.24
CA LEU A 102 5.86 3.72 -12.16
C LEU A 102 4.50 4.37 -12.40
N SER A 103 3.42 3.60 -12.30
CA SER A 103 2.07 4.12 -12.19
C SER A 103 1.77 4.51 -10.75
N LEU A 104 1.10 5.66 -10.57
CA LEU A 104 0.55 6.09 -9.29
C LEU A 104 -0.89 5.56 -9.18
N ILE A 105 -1.15 4.83 -8.10
CA ILE A 105 -2.46 4.25 -7.83
C ILE A 105 -3.02 4.93 -6.58
N GLU A 106 -4.31 5.30 -6.62
CA GLU A 106 -5.05 5.81 -5.48
C GLU A 106 -6.12 4.81 -5.05
N LEU A 107 -6.06 4.41 -3.79
CA LEU A 107 -7.05 3.60 -3.09
C LEU A 107 -7.96 4.51 -2.26
N GLY A 108 -9.24 4.54 -2.61
CA GLY A 108 -10.28 5.09 -1.74
C GLY A 108 -10.70 4.05 -0.70
N ILE A 109 -10.52 4.36 0.58
CA ILE A 109 -10.79 3.45 1.70
C ILE A 109 -12.31 3.32 1.89
N SER A 110 -12.79 2.07 1.98
CA SER A 110 -14.17 1.76 2.35
C SER A 110 -14.28 1.14 3.73
N GLU A 111 -13.28 0.37 4.16
CA GLU A 111 -13.26 -0.31 5.45
C GLU A 111 -11.82 -0.46 5.95
N VAL A 112 -11.62 -0.23 7.24
CA VAL A 112 -10.41 -0.53 7.99
C VAL A 112 -10.80 -1.46 9.14
N ARG A 113 -10.12 -2.61 9.21
CA ARG A 113 -10.41 -3.66 10.18
C ARG A 113 -9.13 -4.16 10.83
N ASP A 114 -9.11 -4.22 12.15
CA ASP A 114 -8.13 -5.03 12.87
C ASP A 114 -8.45 -6.53 12.64
N VAL A 115 -7.51 -7.23 12.01
CA VAL A 115 -7.61 -8.65 11.65
C VAL A 115 -6.64 -9.52 12.44
N MET A 116 -6.08 -9.01 13.55
CA MET A 116 -5.24 -9.79 14.44
C MET A 116 -6.06 -10.86 15.17
N PHE A 117 -5.47 -12.04 15.33
CA PHE A 117 -6.11 -13.14 16.05
C PHE A 117 -6.15 -12.89 17.56
N TYR A 118 -7.14 -13.49 18.21
CA TYR A 118 -7.41 -13.26 19.63
C TYR A 118 -6.23 -13.63 20.53
N GLY A 119 -6.01 -12.81 21.57
CA GLY A 119 -5.04 -13.07 22.62
C GLY A 119 -3.59 -12.80 22.21
N SER A 120 -3.36 -12.03 21.15
CA SER A 120 -2.03 -11.73 20.65
C SER A 120 -1.90 -10.30 20.13
N ARG A 121 -0.66 -9.83 20.09
CA ARG A 121 -0.24 -8.56 19.50
C ARG A 121 1.05 -8.76 18.72
N ILE A 122 1.33 -7.88 17.78
CA ILE A 122 2.62 -7.80 17.11
C ILE A 122 3.63 -7.20 18.09
N SER A 123 4.62 -7.99 18.50
CA SER A 123 5.67 -7.55 19.44
C SER A 123 6.81 -6.78 18.75
N SER A 124 7.04 -7.05 17.46
CA SER A 124 7.99 -6.35 16.61
C SER A 124 7.48 -6.37 15.17
N GLU A 125 7.55 -5.21 14.51
CA GLU A 125 7.19 -5.10 13.09
C GLU A 125 8.30 -5.71 12.21
N PRO A 126 7.95 -6.24 11.02
CA PRO A 126 8.93 -6.71 10.04
C PRO A 126 9.93 -5.61 9.68
N GLN A 127 11.21 -5.99 9.65
CA GLN A 127 12.30 -5.18 9.10
C GLN A 127 12.80 -5.85 7.81
N TYR A 128 13.24 -5.06 6.84
CA TYR A 128 13.81 -5.57 5.60
C TYR A 128 15.05 -4.77 5.21
N ASP A 129 16.03 -5.46 4.65
CA ASP A 129 17.29 -4.88 4.19
C ASP A 129 17.31 -4.78 2.67
N LYS A 130 17.95 -3.73 2.13
CA LYS A 130 18.23 -3.63 0.70
C LYS A 130 19.45 -4.49 0.39
N THR A 131 19.25 -5.60 -0.34
CA THR A 131 20.31 -6.58 -0.61
C THR A 131 21.19 -6.24 -1.82
N TYR A 132 20.87 -5.17 -2.55
CA TYR A 132 21.62 -4.71 -3.72
C TYR A 132 21.63 -3.19 -3.81
N ASP A 133 22.81 -2.61 -4.07
CA ASP A 133 23.08 -1.16 -4.18
C ASP A 133 22.22 -0.28 -3.25
N GLU A 134 22.47 -0.40 -1.94
CA GLU A 134 21.71 0.27 -0.89
C GLU A 134 21.60 1.79 -1.11
N LYS A 135 22.67 2.42 -1.61
CA LYS A 135 22.68 3.87 -1.87
C LYS A 135 21.76 4.25 -3.03
N ALA A 136 21.78 3.50 -4.12
CA ALA A 136 20.88 3.74 -5.23
C ALA A 136 19.43 3.42 -4.86
N ALA A 137 19.19 2.33 -4.13
CA ALA A 137 17.87 1.96 -3.65
C ALA A 137 17.28 3.05 -2.74
N ALA A 138 18.02 3.47 -1.71
CA ALA A 138 17.58 4.52 -0.80
C ALA A 138 17.36 5.88 -1.49
N LYS A 139 18.15 6.19 -2.53
CA LYS A 139 17.93 7.38 -3.37
C LYS A 139 16.63 7.27 -4.14
N LEU A 140 16.38 6.12 -4.77
CA LEU A 140 15.16 5.86 -5.53
C LEU A 140 13.92 5.92 -4.62
N ASP A 141 13.96 5.29 -3.45
CA ASP A 141 12.86 5.31 -2.47
C ASP A 141 12.45 6.74 -2.10
N LYS A 142 13.44 7.62 -1.87
CA LYS A 142 13.20 9.05 -1.60
C LYS A 142 12.56 9.77 -2.78
N GLN A 143 13.04 9.52 -4.00
CA GLN A 143 12.50 10.16 -5.20
C GLN A 143 11.04 9.74 -5.44
N VAL A 144 10.74 8.45 -5.30
CA VAL A 144 9.39 7.91 -5.49
C VAL A 144 8.45 8.46 -4.42
N LEU A 145 8.83 8.40 -3.13
CA LEU A 145 7.99 8.93 -2.06
C LEU A 145 7.75 10.44 -2.17
N GLN A 146 8.76 11.21 -2.58
CA GLN A 146 8.58 12.65 -2.81
C GLN A 146 7.62 12.89 -3.97
N ALA A 147 7.80 12.20 -5.10
CA ALA A 147 6.91 12.31 -6.24
C ALA A 147 5.45 11.95 -5.87
N MET A 148 5.24 10.94 -5.02
CA MET A 148 3.90 10.59 -4.52
C MET A 148 3.30 11.69 -3.63
N LYS A 149 4.11 12.29 -2.75
CA LYS A 149 3.68 13.38 -1.85
C LYS A 149 3.25 14.63 -2.62
N ASP A 150 3.97 14.96 -3.68
CA ASP A 150 3.66 16.11 -4.54
C ASP A 150 2.32 15.94 -5.31
N LYS A 151 1.75 14.72 -5.31
CA LYS A 151 0.50 14.34 -5.98
C LYS A 151 -0.64 14.00 -5.01
N GLY A 152 -0.42 14.10 -3.71
CA GLY A 152 -1.38 13.80 -2.63
C GLY A 152 -2.48 14.82 -2.50
#